data_AF-A0A1R0LSE7-F1
#
_entry.id   AF-A0A1R0LSE7-F1
#
_cell.length_a   1.000
_cell.length_b   1.000
_cell.length_c   1.000
_cell.angle_alpha   90.00
_cell.angle_beta   90.00
_cell.angle_gamma   90.00
#
_symmetry.space_group_name_H-M   'P 1'
#
loop_
_entity.id
_entity.type
_entity.pdbx_description
1 polymer ?
#
loop_
_entity_poly.entity_id
_entity_poly.type
_entity_poly.pdbx_seq_one_letter_code
_entity_poly.pdbx_strand_id
1 'polypeptide(L)'
;MSNWDIQVESVHGVLSTAEETAGKFEGEFKAYTKGLESAAKSAGTMAPGVKPKSGTPGPVAAALQEFADKTFDDLRYLPARAAESIGGAAKATAEYVAGDLKMAADAQHDAIPDPKLPPVKAEEGKGK
;
A
#
# COMPACT_ATOMS: atom_id res chain seq x y z
N MET A 1 36.14 2.30 11.75
CA MET A 1 35.26 3.40 12.17
C MET A 1 33.87 3.01 11.73
N SER A 2 32.90 2.99 12.64
CA SER A 2 31.53 2.63 12.26
C SER A 2 30.97 3.71 11.34
N ASN A 3 30.47 3.35 10.17
CA ASN A 3 29.82 4.26 9.21
C ASN A 3 28.51 4.89 9.75
N TRP A 4 28.25 4.76 11.05
CA TRP A 4 27.07 5.21 11.74
C TRP A 4 27.43 6.44 12.58
N ASP A 5 27.22 7.61 12.00
CA ASP A 5 27.22 8.92 12.67
C ASP A 5 25.83 9.53 12.46
N ILE A 6 24.84 8.99 13.19
CA ILE A 6 23.43 9.39 13.04
C ILE A 6 23.02 10.34 14.16
N GLN A 7 22.28 11.39 13.80
CA GLN A 7 21.62 12.26 14.77
C GLN A 7 20.25 11.67 15.12
N VAL A 8 20.15 11.07 16.29
CA VAL A 8 18.97 10.30 16.73
C VAL A 8 17.69 11.15 16.70
N GLU A 9 17.76 12.40 17.15
CA GLU A 9 16.63 13.34 17.13
C GLU A 9 16.15 13.64 15.71
N SER A 10 17.08 13.80 14.76
CA SER A 10 16.76 14.02 13.35
C SER A 10 16.10 12.78 12.73
N VAL A 11 16.60 11.58 13.07
CA VAL A 11 15.99 10.33 12.61
C VAL A 11 14.56 10.21 13.15
N HIS A 12 14.33 10.51 14.43
CA HIS A 12 12.98 10.52 15.00
C HIS A 12 12.04 11.50 14.30
N GLY A 13 12.51 12.70 13.94
CA GLY A 13 11.72 13.66 13.18
C GLY A 13 11.32 13.15 11.79
N VAL A 14 12.26 12.51 11.08
CA VAL A 14 11.99 11.89 9.77
C VAL A 14 11.02 10.73 9.90
N LEU A 15 11.21 9.85 10.90
CA LEU A 15 10.32 8.72 11.16
C LEU A 15 8.91 9.19 11.48
N SER A 16 8.75 10.18 12.35
CA SER A 16 7.44 10.75 12.69
C SER A 16 6.72 11.32 11.46
N THR A 17 7.45 12.00 10.56
CA THR A 17 6.88 12.54 9.33
C THR A 17 6.48 11.44 8.35
N ALA A 18 7.30 10.39 8.24
CA ALA A 18 7.04 9.24 7.39
C ALA A 18 5.83 8.44 7.89
N GLU A 19 5.72 8.24 9.20
CA GLU A 19 4.57 7.61 9.86
C GLU A 19 3.28 8.40 9.65
N GLU A 20 3.31 9.73 9.80
CA GLU A 20 2.14 10.57 9.53
C GLU A 20 1.68 10.45 8.07
N THR A 21 2.64 10.40 7.14
CA THR A 21 2.34 10.24 5.71
C THR A 21 1.79 8.84 5.42
N ALA A 22 2.40 7.80 5.99
CA ALA A 22 1.93 6.43 5.84
C ALA A 22 0.53 6.24 6.44
N GLY A 23 0.21 6.93 7.54
CA GLY A 23 -1.13 6.95 8.14
C GLY A 23 -2.23 7.48 7.21
N LYS A 24 -1.87 8.23 6.15
CA LYS A 24 -2.83 8.75 5.16
C LYS A 24 -3.23 7.71 4.11
N PHE A 25 -2.50 6.61 3.97
CA PHE A 25 -2.77 5.59 2.94
C PHE A 25 -4.19 5.02 3.02
N GLU A 26 -4.75 4.80 4.21
CA GLU A 26 -6.12 4.30 4.35
C GLU A 26 -7.15 5.26 3.70
N GLY A 27 -6.95 6.57 3.89
CA GLY A 27 -7.80 7.60 3.28
C GLY A 27 -7.65 7.63 1.77
N GLU A 28 -6.43 7.57 1.27
CA GLU A 28 -6.13 7.54 -0.17
C GLU A 28 -6.71 6.29 -0.86
N PHE A 29 -6.64 5.12 -0.22
CA PHE A 29 -7.26 3.89 -0.77
C PHE A 29 -8.78 3.97 -0.82
N LYS A 30 -9.41 4.56 0.20
CA LYS A 30 -10.86 4.83 0.17
C LYS A 30 -11.22 5.81 -0.93
N ALA A 31 -10.41 6.84 -1.16
CA ALA A 31 -10.62 7.80 -2.23
C ALA A 31 -10.47 7.15 -3.61
N TYR A 32 -9.43 6.34 -3.81
CA TYR A 32 -9.17 5.58 -5.03
C TYR A 32 -10.34 4.64 -5.39
N THR A 33 -10.75 3.78 -4.44
CA THR A 33 -11.85 2.82 -4.65
C THR A 33 -13.17 3.53 -4.96
N LYS A 34 -13.50 4.60 -4.22
CA LYS A 34 -14.67 5.44 -4.49
C LYS A 34 -14.61 6.11 -5.86
N GLY A 35 -13.43 6.55 -6.28
CA GLY A 35 -13.18 7.14 -7.60
C GLY A 35 -13.48 6.17 -8.73
N LEU A 36 -12.96 4.94 -8.63
CA LEU A 36 -13.23 3.88 -9.60
C LEU A 36 -14.73 3.53 -9.67
N GLU A 37 -15.38 3.35 -8.52
CA GLU A 37 -16.81 3.05 -8.46
C GLU A 37 -17.65 4.17 -9.10
N SER A 38 -17.31 5.42 -8.80
CA SER A 38 -18.00 6.59 -9.35
C SER A 38 -17.79 6.72 -10.86
N ALA A 39 -16.58 6.45 -11.35
CA ALA A 39 -16.27 6.44 -12.77
C ALA A 39 -17.01 5.31 -13.50
N ALA A 40 -17.04 4.10 -12.93
CA ALA A 40 -17.76 2.96 -13.48
C ALA A 40 -19.26 3.23 -13.59
N LYS A 41 -19.86 3.84 -12.57
CA LYS A 41 -21.28 4.27 -12.58
C LYS A 41 -21.55 5.35 -13.63
N SER A 42 -20.63 6.30 -13.79
CA SER A 42 -20.79 7.45 -14.70
C SER A 42 -20.59 7.08 -16.17
N ALA A 43 -19.79 6.04 -16.46
CA ALA A 43 -19.48 5.62 -17.82
C ALA A 43 -20.66 4.99 -18.58
N GLY A 44 -21.80 4.77 -17.90
CA GLY A 44 -23.03 4.34 -18.52
C GLY A 44 -23.00 2.88 -19.03
N THR A 45 -24.04 2.53 -19.77
CA THR A 45 -24.27 1.16 -20.27
C THR A 45 -24.22 1.17 -21.79
N MET A 46 -23.03 1.07 -22.37
CA MET A 46 -22.89 0.91 -23.82
C MET A 46 -22.86 -0.58 -24.17
N ALA A 47 -23.95 -1.11 -24.72
CA ALA A 47 -23.98 -2.43 -25.34
C ALA A 47 -24.06 -2.26 -26.87
N PRO A 48 -23.05 -2.67 -27.66
CA PRO A 48 -23.15 -2.59 -29.11
C PRO A 48 -24.30 -3.47 -29.62
N GLY A 49 -25.30 -2.85 -30.26
CA GLY A 49 -26.38 -3.55 -30.97
C GLY A 49 -27.61 -3.95 -30.15
N VAL A 50 -27.66 -3.69 -28.83
CA VAL A 50 -28.79 -4.08 -27.97
C VAL A 50 -29.17 -2.90 -27.06
N LYS A 51 -30.46 -2.59 -26.91
CA LYS A 51 -30.91 -1.66 -25.86
C LYS A 51 -30.40 -2.19 -24.52
N PRO A 52 -29.55 -1.44 -23.78
CA PRO A 52 -29.01 -1.93 -22.53
C PRO A 52 -30.16 -2.24 -21.57
N LYS A 53 -30.15 -3.43 -20.96
CA LYS A 53 -30.96 -3.67 -19.76
C LYS A 53 -30.43 -2.75 -18.68
N SER A 54 -31.30 -1.94 -18.08
CA SER A 54 -30.93 -1.03 -16.99
C SER A 54 -30.14 -1.80 -15.92
N GLY A 55 -28.94 -1.32 -15.60
CA GLY A 55 -28.09 -1.92 -14.56
C GLY A 55 -26.99 -2.87 -15.03
N THR A 56 -26.80 -3.09 -16.34
CA THR A 56 -25.65 -3.87 -16.85
C THR A 56 -24.42 -2.96 -16.99
N PRO A 57 -23.29 -3.21 -16.32
CA PRO A 57 -22.07 -2.40 -16.45
C PRO A 57 -21.61 -2.32 -17.92
N GLY A 58 -21.31 -1.11 -18.41
CA GLY A 58 -20.74 -0.92 -19.73
C GLY A 58 -19.28 -1.38 -19.83
N PRO A 59 -18.70 -1.41 -21.04
CA PRO A 59 -17.32 -1.86 -21.28
C PRO A 59 -16.28 -1.07 -20.47
N VAL A 60 -16.53 0.21 -20.23
CA VAL A 60 -15.66 1.05 -19.39
C VAL A 60 -15.70 0.62 -17.93
N ALA A 61 -16.87 0.26 -17.39
CA ALA A 61 -16.98 -0.24 -16.03
C ALA A 61 -16.25 -1.59 -15.87
N ALA A 62 -16.34 -2.47 -16.87
CA ALA A 62 -15.58 -3.73 -16.89
C ALA A 62 -14.06 -3.49 -16.93
N ALA A 63 -13.60 -2.55 -17.76
CA ALA A 63 -12.17 -2.21 -17.84
C ALA A 63 -11.65 -1.59 -16.52
N LEU A 64 -12.45 -0.77 -15.84
CA LEU A 64 -12.10 -0.21 -14.54
C LEU A 64 -12.02 -1.29 -13.45
N GLN A 65 -12.90 -2.29 -13.49
CA GLN A 65 -12.81 -3.44 -12.59
C GLN A 65 -11.54 -4.24 -12.85
N GLU A 66 -11.21 -4.56 -14.11
CA GLU A 66 -9.97 -5.26 -14.43
C GLU A 66 -8.72 -4.45 -14.04
N PHE A 67 -8.74 -3.13 -14.23
CA PHE A 67 -7.66 -2.25 -13.77
C PHE A 67 -7.50 -2.30 -12.24
N ALA A 68 -8.61 -2.27 -11.49
CA ALA A 68 -8.58 -2.39 -10.04
C ALA A 68 -7.98 -3.73 -9.62
N ASP A 69 -8.44 -4.83 -10.20
CA ASP A 69 -7.97 -6.19 -9.89
C ASP A 69 -6.47 -6.34 -10.19
N LYS A 70 -5.99 -5.75 -11.29
CA LYS A 70 -4.58 -5.82 -11.70
C LYS A 70 -3.63 -4.94 -10.89
N THR A 71 -4.13 -3.85 -10.31
CA THR A 71 -3.32 -2.89 -9.54
C THR A 71 -3.50 -3.00 -8.03
N PHE A 72 -4.38 -3.89 -7.57
CA PHE A 72 -4.70 -4.04 -6.15
C PHE A 72 -3.48 -4.41 -5.30
N ASP A 73 -2.63 -5.32 -5.79
CA ASP A 73 -1.41 -5.71 -5.09
C ASP A 73 -0.38 -4.58 -5.08
N ASP A 74 -0.25 -3.81 -6.16
CA ASP A 74 0.61 -2.62 -6.20
C ASP A 74 0.18 -1.58 -5.16
N LEU A 75 -1.12 -1.39 -4.98
CA LEU A 75 -1.65 -0.50 -3.96
C LEU A 75 -1.36 -1.02 -2.55
N ARG A 76 -1.53 -2.32 -2.30
CA ARG A 76 -1.21 -2.94 -0.99
C ARG A 76 0.28 -2.93 -0.69
N TYR A 77 1.11 -2.96 -1.73
CA TYR A 77 2.56 -2.93 -1.61
C TYR A 77 3.06 -1.64 -0.94
N LEU A 78 2.47 -0.49 -1.27
CA LEU A 78 2.90 0.82 -0.74
C LEU A 78 2.93 0.91 0.80
N PRO A 79 1.83 0.65 1.54
CA PRO A 79 1.80 0.72 2.99
C PRO A 79 2.66 -0.38 3.62
N ALA A 80 2.70 -1.56 3.01
CA ALA A 80 3.53 -2.66 3.50
C ALA A 80 5.03 -2.29 3.42
N ARG A 81 5.47 -1.74 2.28
CA ARG A 81 6.86 -1.31 2.08
C ARG A 81 7.22 -0.14 2.98
N ALA A 82 6.30 0.82 3.14
CA ALA A 82 6.49 1.94 4.04
C ALA A 82 6.65 1.47 5.50
N ALA A 83 5.81 0.53 5.95
CA ALA A 83 5.89 -0.03 7.30
C ALA A 83 7.22 -0.76 7.56
N GLU A 84 7.68 -1.60 6.63
CA GLU A 84 8.99 -2.26 6.74
C GLU A 84 10.15 -1.25 6.80
N SER A 85 10.09 -0.21 5.96
CA SER A 85 11.14 0.83 5.92
C SER A 85 11.21 1.65 7.21
N ILE A 86 10.05 2.08 7.72
CA ILE A 86 9.93 2.83 8.97
C ILE A 86 10.37 1.96 10.16
N GLY A 87 9.84 0.73 10.25
CA GLY A 87 10.16 -0.20 11.33
C GLY A 87 11.62 -0.60 11.35
N GLY A 88 12.22 -0.87 10.18
CA GLY A 88 13.64 -1.16 10.03
C GLY A 88 14.53 -0.02 10.49
N ALA A 89 14.22 1.22 10.08
CA ALA A 89 14.96 2.41 10.48
C ALA A 89 14.82 2.72 11.98
N ALA A 90 13.61 2.55 12.54
CA ALA A 90 13.36 2.71 13.97
C ALA A 90 14.15 1.67 14.80
N LYS A 91 14.09 0.39 14.39
CA LYS A 91 14.82 -0.70 15.05
C LYS A 91 16.33 -0.49 14.93
N ALA A 92 16.84 -0.16 13.75
CA ALA A 92 18.27 0.08 13.57
C ALA A 92 18.79 1.24 14.43
N THR A 93 17.99 2.30 14.59
CA THR A 93 18.32 3.42 15.48
C THR A 93 18.30 3.01 16.95
N ALA A 94 17.34 2.17 17.37
CA ALA A 94 17.30 1.63 18.72
C ALA A 94 18.55 0.79 19.06
N GLU A 95 18.96 -0.09 18.14
CA GLU A 95 20.18 -0.91 18.31
C GLU A 95 21.45 -0.04 18.29
N TYR A 96 21.49 1.00 17.45
CA TYR A 96 22.59 1.98 17.46
C TYR A 96 22.72 2.69 18.81
N VAL A 97 21.61 3.15 19.39
CA VAL A 97 21.58 3.78 20.72
C VAL A 97 22.01 2.82 21.82
N ALA A 98 21.68 1.53 21.69
CA ALA A 98 22.14 0.48 22.60
C ALA A 98 23.65 0.16 22.44
N GLY A 99 24.32 0.71 21.43
CA GLY A 99 25.73 0.47 21.12
C GLY A 99 25.99 -0.81 20.31
N ASP A 100 24.94 -1.51 19.87
CA ASP A 100 25.06 -2.72 19.03
C ASP A 100 24.98 -2.36 17.55
N LEU A 101 26.12 -1.94 17.02
CA LEU A 101 26.25 -1.53 15.62
C LEU A 101 26.03 -2.68 14.63
N LYS A 102 26.25 -3.93 15.07
CA LYS A 102 26.00 -5.10 14.22
C LYS A 102 24.49 -5.32 14.10
N MET A 103 23.78 -5.33 15.22
CA MET A 103 22.32 -5.45 15.22
C MET A 103 21.65 -4.28 14.51
N ALA A 104 22.20 -3.07 14.60
CA ALA A 104 21.74 -1.92 13.83
C ALA A 104 21.85 -2.16 12.31
N ALA A 105 23.02 -2.63 11.84
CA ALA A 105 23.24 -2.95 10.44
C ALA A 105 22.36 -4.12 9.95
N ASP A 106 22.23 -5.16 10.76
CA ASP A 106 21.38 -6.32 10.47
C ASP A 106 19.91 -5.89 10.38
N ALA A 107 19.41 -5.06 11.31
CA ALA A 107 18.04 -4.54 11.29
C ALA A 107 17.74 -3.69 10.06
N GLN A 108 18.70 -2.85 9.62
CA GLN A 108 18.55 -2.10 8.38
C GLN A 108 18.54 -3.03 7.16
N HIS A 109 19.44 -4.03 7.13
CA HIS A 109 19.52 -4.99 6.03
C HIS A 109 18.25 -5.84 5.91
N ASP A 110 17.68 -6.28 7.03
CA ASP A 110 16.48 -7.10 7.07
C ASP A 110 15.22 -6.38 6.59
N ALA A 111 15.22 -5.04 6.57
CA ALA A 111 14.14 -4.24 6.01
C ALA A 111 14.27 -3.99 4.49
N ILE A 112 15.40 -4.35 3.86
CA ILE A 112 15.62 -4.16 2.41
C ILE A 112 14.72 -5.06 1.55
N PRO A 113 14.54 -6.37 1.84
CA PRO A 113 13.74 -7.26 1.02
C PRO A 113 12.30 -6.79 0.84
N ASP A 114 11.66 -7.23 -0.25
CA ASP A 114 10.28 -6.87 -0.55
C ASP A 114 9.32 -7.39 0.53
N PRO A 115 8.33 -6.57 0.95
CA PRO A 115 7.33 -6.98 1.92
C PRO A 115 6.49 -8.14 1.39
N LYS A 116 6.22 -9.12 2.25
CA LYS A 116 5.30 -10.21 1.96
C LYS A 116 3.87 -9.73 2.15
N LEU A 117 3.14 -9.56 1.05
CA LEU A 117 1.74 -9.20 1.12
C LEU A 117 0.92 -10.36 1.69
N PRO A 118 0.05 -10.10 2.69
CA PRO A 118 -0.89 -11.12 3.14
C PRO A 118 -1.85 -11.46 2.01
N PRO A 119 -2.27 -12.73 1.88
CA PRO A 119 -3.20 -13.14 0.84
C PRO A 119 -4.47 -12.30 0.93
N VAL A 120 -5.01 -11.92 -0.22
CA VAL A 120 -6.36 -11.36 -0.29
C VAL A 120 -7.28 -12.46 0.22
N LYS A 121 -8.04 -12.21 1.30
CA LYS A 121 -9.08 -13.14 1.71
C LYS A 121 -10.02 -13.29 0.51
N ALA A 122 -10.09 -14.50 -0.05
CA ALA A 122 -11.14 -14.80 -1.01
C ALA A 122 -12.47 -14.52 -0.31
N GLU A 123 -13.29 -13.64 -0.86
CA GLU A 123 -14.70 -13.66 -0.48
C GLU A 123 -15.19 -15.07 -0.76
N GLU A 124 -15.58 -15.79 0.29
CA GLU A 124 -16.28 -17.05 0.16
C GLU A 124 -17.44 -16.80 -0.78
N GLY A 125 -17.34 -17.36 -2.00
CA GLY A 125 -18.36 -17.23 -3.00
C GLY A 125 -19.70 -17.59 -2.38
N LYS A 126 -20.61 -16.61 -2.32
CA LYS A 126 -22.04 -16.88 -2.20
C LYS A 126 -22.48 -17.59 -3.48
N GLY A 127 -22.18 -18.89 -3.54
CA GLY A 127 -22.90 -19.83 -4.38
C GLY A 127 -24.29 -19.99 -3.78
N LYS A 128 -25.28 -19.42 -4.45
CA LYS A 128 -26.65 -19.94 -4.44
C LYS A 128 -27.34 -19.64 -5.76
#